data_AF-A0A526TZT9-F1
#
_entry.id   AF-A0A526TZT9-F1
#
_cell.length_a   1.000
_cell.length_b   1.000
_cell.length_c   1.000
_cell.angle_alpha   90.00
_cell.angle_beta   90.00
_cell.angle_gamma   90.00
#
_symmetry.space_group_name_H-M   'P 1'
#
loop_
_entity.id
_entity.type
_entity.pdbx_description
1 polymer ?
#
loop_
_entity_poly.entity_id
_entity_poly.type
_entity_poly.pdbx_seq_one_letter_code
_entity_poly.pdbx_strand_id
1 'polypeptide(L)' 'TAAADANDRIIYNAATGTLTYDTNGNAAGGAVQFANIGAGLALSNADFIVV' A
#
# COMPACT_ATOMS: atom_id res chain seq x y z
N THR A 1 7.35 -2.76 -3.38
CA THR A 1 6.59 -1.57 -3.85
C THR A 1 5.47 -1.95 -4.81
N ALA A 2 4.88 -3.13 -4.67
CA ALA A 2 3.81 -3.63 -5.52
C ALA A 2 2.94 -4.59 -4.71
N ALA A 3 1.70 -4.78 -5.15
CA ALA A 3 0.79 -5.80 -4.66
C ALA A 3 1.41 -7.21 -4.80
N ALA A 4 1.17 -8.09 -3.83
CA ALA A 4 1.55 -9.50 -3.90
C ALA A 4 0.49 -10.32 -4.64
N ASP A 5 -0.79 -9.97 -4.50
CA ASP A 5 -1.89 -10.51 -5.31
C ASP A 5 -2.95 -9.47 -5.71
N ALA A 6 -3.93 -9.88 -6.52
CA ALA A 6 -4.95 -9.00 -7.10
C ALA A 6 -5.92 -8.37 -6.06
N ASN A 7 -5.88 -8.82 -4.81
CA ASN A 7 -6.72 -8.31 -3.72
C ASN A 7 -5.96 -7.34 -2.81
N ASP A 8 -4.66 -7.14 -3.01
CA ASP A 8 -3.89 -6.13 -2.26
C ASP A 8 -4.19 -4.73 -2.76
N ARG A 9 -5.00 -3.98 -1.99
CA ARG A 9 -5.43 -2.64 -2.36
C ARG A 9 -4.63 -1.53 -1.69
N ILE A 10 -3.98 -1.81 -0.56
CA ILE A 10 -3.17 -0.86 0.19
C ILE A 10 -1.74 -1.37 0.20
N ILE A 11 -0.81 -0.58 -0.35
CA ILE A 11 0.59 -0.98 -0.50
C ILE A 11 1.46 0.00 0.27
N TYR A 12 2.31 -0.53 1.14
CA TYR A 12 3.33 0.23 1.86
C TYR A 12 4.71 0.05 1.20
N ASN A 13 5.38 1.17 0.90
CA ASN A 13 6.78 1.17 0.50
C ASN A 13 7.66 1.40 1.74
N ALA A 14 8.28 0.34 2.25
CA ALA A 14 9.14 0.42 3.44
C ALA A 14 10.39 1.29 3.26
N ALA A 15 10.84 1.55 2.03
CA ALA A 15 12.00 2.40 1.77
C ALA A 15 11.66 3.90 1.85
N THR A 16 10.47 4.31 1.43
CA THR A 16 10.06 5.72 1.35
C THR A 16 9.00 6.11 2.37
N GLY A 17 8.34 5.13 3.00
CA GLY A 17 7.24 5.34 3.93
C GLY A 17 5.90 5.66 3.27
N THR A 18 5.77 5.48 1.95
CA THR A 18 4.56 5.87 1.21
C THR A 18 3.50 4.78 1.26
N LEU A 19 2.24 5.16 1.52
CA LEU A 19 1.07 4.32 1.31
C LEU A 19 0.35 4.72 0.03
N THR A 20 0.06 3.71 -0.80
CA THR A 20 -0.67 3.88 -2.05
C THR A 20 -1.89 2.98 -2.09
N TYR A 21 -3.00 3.49 -2.63
CA TYR A 21 -4.19 2.73 -2.95
C TYR A 21 -4.15 2.30 -4.41
N ASP A 22 -4.20 0.99 -4.65
CA ASP A 22 -4.24 0.36 -5.98
C ASP A 22 -5.64 -0.22 -6.18
N THR A 23 -6.38 0.29 -7.18
CA THR A 23 -7.80 -0.06 -7.38
C THR A 23 -8.01 -1.38 -8.11
N ASN A 24 -6.98 -2.00 -8.68
CA ASN A 24 -7.10 -3.28 -9.36
C ASN A 24 -6.09 -4.33 -8.87
N GLY A 25 -5.34 -4.04 -7.80
CA GLY A 25 -4.35 -4.94 -7.22
C GLY A 25 -3.21 -5.24 -8.20
N ASN A 26 -2.96 -4.34 -9.15
CA ASN A 26 -1.93 -4.47 -10.15
C ASN A 26 -1.37 -3.09 -10.50
N ALA A 27 -0.04 -2.97 -10.50
CA ALA A 27 0.68 -1.75 -10.87
C ALA A 27 0.25 -1.12 -12.22
N ALA A 28 -0.34 -1.91 -13.14
CA ALA A 28 -0.87 -1.42 -14.42
C ALA A 28 -2.15 -0.54 -14.31
N GLY A 29 -2.91 -0.62 -13.20
CA GLY A 29 -4.11 0.21 -12.98
C GLY A 29 -3.85 1.61 -12.46
N GLY A 30 -2.60 1.90 -12.09
CA GLY A 30 -2.22 3.12 -11.39
C GLY A 30 -2.48 2.99 -9.89
N ALA A 31 -1.47 3.38 -9.11
CA ALA A 31 -1.55 3.46 -7.66
C ALA A 31 -1.58 4.94 -7.25
N VAL A 32 -2.54 5.31 -6.39
CA VAL A 32 -2.67 6.68 -5.88
C VAL A 32 -2.03 6.76 -4.52
N GLN A 33 -1.02 7.61 -4.35
CA GLN A 33 -0.49 7.90 -3.02
C GLN A 33 -1.52 8.68 -2.21
N PHE A 34 -1.82 8.20 -1.00
CA PHE A 34 -2.74 8.89 -0.08
C PHE A 34 -2.12 9.22 1.27
N ALA A 35 -0.96 8.64 1.62
CA ALA A 35 -0.25 8.99 2.84
C ALA A 35 1.28 8.78 2.75
N ASN A 36 2.02 9.42 3.65
CA ASN A 36 3.38 9.08 4.02
C ASN A 36 3.43 8.99 5.56
N ILE A 37 3.90 7.86 6.09
CA ILE A 37 3.84 7.53 7.52
C ILE A 37 5.20 7.20 8.12
N GLY A 38 6.29 7.50 7.39
CA GLY A 38 7.66 7.14 7.77
C GLY A 38 8.10 5.78 7.23
N ALA A 39 9.41 5.63 7.02
CA ALA A 39 10.04 4.43 6.47
C ALA A 39 10.38 3.40 7.57
N GLY A 40 10.56 2.14 7.18
CA GLY A 40 11.02 1.07 8.07
C GLY A 40 9.99 0.55 9.08
N LEU A 41 8.70 0.82 8.88
CA LEU A 41 7.64 0.27 9.72
C LEU A 41 7.34 -1.19 9.36
N ALA A 42 7.14 -2.04 10.37
CA ALA A 42 6.71 -3.43 10.20
C ALA A 42 5.18 -3.51 10.11
N LEU A 43 4.59 -2.86 9.10
CA LEU A 43 3.15 -2.88 8.89
C LEU A 43 2.64 -4.21 8.35
N SER A 44 1.43 -4.54 8.77
CA SER A 44 0.66 -5.69 8.33
C SER A 44 -0.77 -5.25 7.98
N ASN A 45 -1.57 -6.18 7.46
CA ASN A 45 -3.00 -5.92 7.25
C ASN A 45 -3.77 -5.66 8.55
N ALA A 46 -3.27 -6.09 9.71
CA ALA A 46 -3.91 -5.85 11.00
C ALA A 46 -3.84 -4.39 11.47
N ASP A 47 -2.97 -3.58 10.87
CA ASP A 47 -2.79 -2.17 11.18
C ASP A 47 -3.79 -1.26 10.43
N PHE A 48 -4.65 -1.83 9.59
CA PHE A 48 -5.62 -1.11 8.79
C PHE A 48 -7.05 -1.50 9.16
N ILE A 49 -7.88 -0.50 9.42
CA ILE A 49 -9.33 -0.62 9.53
C ILE A 49 -9.93 0.11 8.33
N VAL A 50 -10.69 -0.63 7.51
CA VAL A 50 -11.45 -0.07 6.39
C VAL A 50 -12.91 -0.02 6.79
N VAL A 51 -13.55 1.14 6.63
CA VAL A 51 -14.94 1.41 7.03
C VAL A 51 -15.83 1.72 5.84
#